data_AF-A0A7J6BPX8-F1
#
_entry.id   AF-A0A7J6BPX8-F1
#
_cell.length_a   1.000
_cell.length_b   1.000
_cell.length_c   1.000
_cell.angle_alpha   90.00
_cell.angle_beta   90.00
_cell.angle_gamma   90.00
#
_symmetry.space_group_name_H-M   'P 1'
#
loop_
_entity.id
_entity.type
_entity.pdbx_description
1 polymer ?
#
loop_
_entity_poly.entity_id
_entity_poly.type
_entity_poly.pdbx_seq_one_letter_code
_entity_poly.pdbx_strand_id
1 'polypeptide(L)'
;MTTVYLGRKPAIFLNTVELAKEALVQNASSFSGRPPIPILIWVTEGYGIVMATFGHSWKQQRRFALHMLRNFGLGKKSVEERVTEESSYLVPEMLKSEGPHQKMYQNPEELKAFIREAVKTHRETLDPDSPRDFEAYLLEIEKVR
;
A
#
# COMPACT_ATOMS: atom_id res chain seq x y z
N MET A 1 7.01 -13.94 23.24
CA MET A 1 5.78 -14.21 22.47
C MET A 1 4.60 -14.14 23.43
N THR A 2 3.56 -13.39 23.09
CA THR A 2 2.34 -13.26 23.92
C THR A 2 1.12 -13.53 23.05
N THR A 3 0.11 -14.23 23.59
CA THR A 3 -1.17 -14.43 22.91
C THR A 3 -2.21 -13.48 23.49
N VAL A 4 -2.90 -12.74 22.64
CA VAL A 4 -4.01 -11.86 23.00
C VAL A 4 -5.22 -12.24 22.17
N TYR A 5 -6.41 -12.28 22.77
CA TYR A 5 -7.64 -12.57 22.06
C TYR A 5 -8.24 -11.28 21.48
N LEU A 6 -8.33 -11.22 20.15
CA LEU A 6 -9.06 -10.18 19.44
C LEU A 6 -10.47 -10.70 19.16
N GLY A 7 -11.40 -10.41 20.09
CA GLY A 7 -12.70 -11.06 20.13
C GLY A 7 -12.56 -12.56 20.36
N ARG A 8 -13.09 -13.38 19.46
CA ARG A 8 -12.99 -14.85 19.54
C ARG A 8 -11.74 -15.43 18.85
N LYS A 9 -10.94 -14.59 18.20
CA LYS A 9 -9.77 -15.03 17.43
C LYS A 9 -8.49 -14.79 18.25
N PRO A 10 -7.67 -15.82 18.50
CA PRO A 10 -6.38 -15.61 19.12
C PRO A 10 -5.43 -14.90 18.14
N ALA A 11 -4.68 -13.93 18.64
CA ALA A 11 -3.62 -13.22 17.93
C ALA A 11 -2.30 -13.40 18.68
N ILE A 12 -1.25 -13.78 17.94
CA ILE A 12 0.09 -13.98 18.49
C ILE A 12 0.91 -12.73 18.23
N PHE A 13 1.42 -12.13 19.31
CA PHE A 13 2.28 -10.96 19.28
C PHE A 13 3.75 -11.39 19.41
N LEU A 14 4.53 -11.10 18.37
CA LEU A 14 5.98 -11.29 18.33
C LEU A 14 6.63 -10.05 18.95
N ASN A 15 7.18 -10.18 20.16
CA ASN A 15 7.67 -9.06 20.96
C ASN A 15 9.20 -8.96 21.02
N THR A 16 9.92 -9.76 20.25
CA THR A 16 11.37 -9.68 20.12
C THR A 16 11.81 -9.79 18.66
N VAL A 17 13.03 -9.30 18.37
CA VAL A 17 13.60 -9.34 17.02
C VAL A 17 13.88 -10.78 16.59
N GLU A 18 14.30 -11.64 17.51
CA GLU A 18 14.57 -13.05 17.26
C GLU A 18 13.31 -13.76 16.78
N LEU A 19 12.19 -13.56 17.49
CA LEU A 19 10.89 -14.13 17.12
C LEU A 19 10.38 -13.56 15.79
N ALA A 20 10.57 -12.27 15.54
CA ALA A 20 10.21 -11.65 14.27
C ALA A 20 11.02 -12.24 13.11
N LYS A 21 12.34 -12.45 13.30
CA LYS A 21 13.22 -13.06 12.30
C LYS A 21 12.86 -14.53 12.04
N GLU A 22 12.60 -15.29 13.09
CA GLU A 22 12.18 -16.68 12.97
C GLU A 22 10.88 -16.81 12.16
N ALA A 23 9.85 -16.03 12.51
CA ALA A 23 8.55 -16.12 11.85
C ALA A 23 8.56 -15.51 10.43
N LEU A 24 9.13 -14.32 10.26
CA LEU A 24 8.99 -13.54 9.02
C LEU A 24 10.11 -13.76 8.00
N VAL A 25 11.24 -14.35 8.40
CA VAL A 25 12.38 -14.62 7.50
C VAL A 25 12.61 -16.12 7.36
N GLN A 26 12.84 -16.84 8.46
CA GLN A 26 13.18 -18.26 8.41
C GLN A 26 11.98 -19.12 8.00
N ASN A 27 10.80 -18.82 8.56
CA ASN A 27 9.55 -19.53 8.31
C ASN A 27 8.55 -18.72 7.48
N ALA A 28 9.04 -17.77 6.66
CA ALA A 28 8.22 -16.78 5.97
C ALA A 28 7.05 -17.40 5.17
N SER A 29 7.25 -18.55 4.53
CA SER A 29 6.19 -19.24 3.77
C SER A 29 5.00 -19.64 4.63
N SER A 30 5.23 -20.03 5.88
CA SER A 30 4.20 -20.47 6.83
C SER A 30 3.43 -19.28 7.42
N PHE A 31 4.08 -18.12 7.55
CA PHE A 31 3.50 -16.91 8.15
C PHE A 31 3.13 -15.82 7.13
N SER A 32 3.18 -16.11 5.83
CA SER A 32 2.84 -15.16 4.77
C SER A 32 1.33 -14.98 4.53
N GLY A 33 0.47 -15.61 5.34
CA GLY A 33 -0.97 -15.38 5.29
C GLY A 33 -1.36 -13.91 5.53
N ARG A 34 -2.53 -13.51 5.04
CA ARG A 34 -3.11 -12.19 5.29
C ARG A 34 -4.49 -12.39 5.92
N PRO A 35 -4.67 -12.09 7.22
CA PRO A 35 -5.99 -12.15 7.82
C PRO A 35 -6.89 -11.09 7.16
N PRO A 36 -8.17 -11.37 6.94
CA PRO A 36 -9.08 -10.38 6.37
C PRO A 36 -9.26 -9.23 7.36
N ILE A 37 -8.85 -8.03 6.96
CA ILE A 37 -9.07 -6.78 7.69
C ILE A 37 -10.23 -6.05 6.97
N PRO A 38 -11.43 -5.95 7.58
CA PRO A 38 -12.63 -5.48 6.89
C PRO A 38 -12.48 -4.14 6.18
N ILE A 39 -11.86 -3.14 6.84
CA ILE A 39 -11.67 -1.81 6.25
C ILE A 39 -10.74 -1.86 5.03
N LEU A 40 -9.67 -2.65 5.09
CA LEU A 40 -8.75 -2.79 3.96
C LEU A 40 -9.41 -3.55 2.80
N ILE A 41 -10.18 -4.59 3.08
CA ILE A 41 -10.93 -5.32 2.05
C ILE A 41 -11.98 -4.42 1.41
N TRP A 42 -12.66 -3.57 2.17
CA TRP A 42 -13.66 -2.66 1.64
C TRP A 42 -13.06 -1.58 0.71
N VAL A 43 -11.89 -1.02 1.08
CA VAL A 43 -11.14 -0.05 0.25
C VAL A 43 -10.58 -0.72 -1.01
N THR A 44 -9.91 -1.86 -0.85
CA THR A 44 -9.15 -2.51 -1.92
C THR A 44 -9.95 -3.52 -2.73
N GLU A 45 -11.16 -3.85 -2.28
CA GLU A 45 -11.99 -4.95 -2.78
C GLU A 45 -11.26 -6.31 -2.75
N GLY A 46 -10.24 -6.44 -1.89
CA GLY A 46 -9.38 -7.63 -1.79
C GLY A 46 -8.23 -7.67 -2.79
N TYR A 47 -8.05 -6.63 -3.61
CA TYR A 47 -6.99 -6.53 -4.63
C TYR A 47 -5.75 -5.78 -4.12
N GLY A 48 -4.68 -5.78 -4.93
CA GLY A 48 -3.42 -5.13 -4.62
C GLY A 48 -2.42 -6.01 -3.87
N ILE A 49 -1.33 -5.44 -3.36
CA ILE A 49 -0.21 -6.23 -2.79
C ILE A 49 -0.36 -6.45 -1.28
N VAL A 50 -1.03 -5.53 -0.58
CA VAL A 50 -1.11 -5.52 0.89
C VAL A 50 -2.01 -6.66 1.40
N MET A 51 -3.15 -6.89 0.74
CA MET A 51 -4.15 -7.89 1.13
C MET A 51 -4.19 -9.13 0.24
N ALA A 52 -3.49 -9.15 -0.90
CA ALA A 52 -3.48 -10.32 -1.77
C ALA A 52 -2.90 -11.54 -1.07
N THR A 53 -3.47 -12.69 -1.39
CA THR A 53 -3.01 -13.99 -0.92
C THR A 53 -1.60 -14.27 -1.42
N PHE A 54 -0.79 -14.88 -0.56
CA PHE A 54 0.56 -15.27 -0.92
C PHE A 54 0.52 -16.30 -2.06
N GLY A 55 1.24 -16.02 -3.14
CA GLY A 55 1.22 -16.85 -4.34
C GLY A 55 2.04 -16.25 -5.47
N HIS A 56 1.93 -16.84 -6.66
CA HIS A 56 2.65 -16.38 -7.85
C HIS A 56 2.31 -14.92 -8.21
N SER A 57 1.02 -14.59 -8.26
CA SER A 57 0.54 -13.25 -8.60
C SER A 57 1.04 -12.19 -7.60
N TRP A 58 0.99 -12.48 -6.30
CA TRP A 58 1.53 -11.56 -5.28
C TRP A 58 3.04 -11.36 -5.44
N LYS A 59 3.81 -12.42 -5.72
CA LYS A 59 5.26 -12.31 -5.94
C LYS A 59 5.59 -11.45 -7.17
N GLN A 60 4.83 -11.60 -8.26
CA GLN A 60 4.99 -10.80 -9.47
C GLN A 60 4.68 -9.32 -9.21
N GLN A 61 3.49 -9.04 -8.67
CA GLN A 61 3.04 -7.68 -8.36
C GLN A 61 3.99 -6.98 -7.38
N ARG A 62 4.47 -7.69 -6.34
CA ARG A 62 5.47 -7.15 -5.40
C ARG A 62 6.80 -6.80 -6.10
N ARG A 63 7.30 -7.66 -7.00
CA ARG A 63 8.56 -7.37 -7.72
C ARG A 63 8.41 -6.16 -8.61
N PHE A 64 7.31 -6.08 -9.36
CA PHE A 64 7.00 -4.93 -10.20
C PHE A 64 6.91 -3.64 -9.37
N ALA A 65 6.16 -3.67 -8.27
CA ALA A 65 6.03 -2.54 -7.35
C ALA A 65 7.36 -1.99 -6.83
N LEU A 66 8.23 -2.88 -6.36
CA LEU A 66 9.54 -2.51 -5.84
C LEU A 66 10.46 -1.98 -6.94
N HIS A 67 10.35 -2.52 -8.15
CA HIS A 67 11.08 -1.99 -9.31
C HIS A 67 10.64 -0.58 -9.65
N MET A 68 9.32 -0.35 -9.75
CA MET A 68 8.75 0.97 -10.00
C MET A 68 9.21 1.96 -8.93
N LEU A 69 8.99 1.68 -7.64
CA LEU A 69 9.40 2.56 -6.55
C LEU A 69 10.89 2.98 -6.64
N ARG A 70 11.78 2.07 -7.02
CA ARG A 70 13.20 2.40 -7.25
C ARG A 70 13.43 3.30 -8.46
N ASN A 71 12.72 3.06 -9.57
CA ASN A 71 12.80 3.91 -10.77
C ASN A 71 12.35 5.34 -10.46
N PHE A 72 11.26 5.47 -9.70
CA PHE A 72 10.76 6.73 -9.14
C PHE A 72 11.75 7.46 -8.23
N GLY A 73 12.79 6.77 -7.77
CA GLY A 73 13.82 7.34 -6.91
C GLY A 73 13.59 7.12 -5.43
N LEU A 74 12.78 6.13 -5.02
CA LEU A 74 12.75 5.71 -3.62
C LEU A 74 14.17 5.37 -3.15
N GLY A 75 14.61 6.05 -2.09
CA GLY A 75 15.98 5.95 -1.56
C GLY A 75 17.00 6.87 -2.25
N LYS A 76 16.58 7.72 -3.20
CA LYS A 76 17.40 8.78 -3.80
C LYS A 76 17.08 10.13 -3.16
N LYS A 77 18.09 11.01 -3.11
CA LYS A 77 17.97 12.37 -2.58
C LYS A 77 16.91 13.23 -3.29
N SER A 78 16.67 13.00 -4.58
CA SER A 78 15.64 13.71 -5.35
C SER A 78 14.22 13.52 -4.79
N VAL A 79 13.91 12.33 -4.25
CA VAL A 79 12.60 12.09 -3.62
C VAL A 79 12.53 12.75 -2.24
N GLU A 80 13.63 12.75 -1.48
CA GLU A 80 13.72 13.45 -0.20
C GLU A 80 13.49 14.97 -0.38
N GLU A 81 14.12 15.58 -1.38
CA GLU A 81 13.94 16.99 -1.73
C GLU A 81 12.48 17.30 -2.08
N ARG A 82 11.84 16.50 -2.93
CA ARG A 82 10.42 16.65 -3.27
C ARG A 82 9.52 16.48 -2.05
N VAL A 83 9.73 15.45 -1.22
CA VAL A 83 8.94 15.24 -0.01
C VAL A 83 9.09 16.42 0.96
N THR A 84 10.29 16.97 1.09
CA THR A 84 10.57 18.14 1.92
C THR A 84 9.83 19.37 1.40
N GLU A 85 9.88 19.61 0.10
CA GLU A 85 9.14 20.69 -0.57
C GLU A 85 7.63 20.56 -0.36
N GLU A 86 7.03 19.41 -0.70
CA GLU A 86 5.59 19.17 -0.53
C GLU A 86 5.15 19.30 0.94
N SER A 87 6.00 18.84 1.87
CA SER A 87 5.74 18.99 3.31
C SER A 87 5.71 20.46 3.75
N SER A 88 6.53 21.31 3.14
CA SER A 88 6.55 22.75 3.44
C SER A 88 5.22 23.44 3.08
N TYR A 89 4.50 22.94 2.08
CA TYR A 89 3.16 23.39 1.72
C TYR A 89 2.08 22.72 2.57
N LEU A 90 2.21 21.42 2.83
CA LEU A 90 1.21 20.63 3.54
C LEU A 90 1.10 21.00 5.03
N VAL A 91 2.22 21.20 5.72
CA VAL A 91 2.24 21.45 7.18
C VAL A 91 1.46 22.72 7.55
N PRO A 92 1.66 23.89 6.91
CA PRO A 92 0.85 25.07 7.18
C PRO A 92 -0.65 24.84 6.96
N GLU A 93 -1.03 24.10 5.92
CA GLU A 93 -2.44 23.80 5.64
C GLU A 93 -3.05 22.87 6.68
N MET A 94 -2.30 21.87 7.13
CA MET A 94 -2.72 20.99 8.23
C MET A 94 -2.89 21.73 9.55
N LEU A 95 -2.12 22.80 9.81
CA LEU A 95 -2.23 23.61 11.02
C LEU A 95 -3.42 24.58 11.01
N LYS A 96 -4.02 24.88 9.85
CA LYS A 96 -5.19 25.78 9.74
C LYS A 96 -6.52 25.14 10.19
N SER A 97 -6.57 23.82 10.33
CA SER A 97 -7.76 23.07 10.78
C SER A 97 -7.31 21.89 11.65
N GLU A 98 -8.22 21.06 12.16
CA GLU A 98 -7.84 19.78 12.79
C GLU A 98 -7.20 18.77 11.77
N GLY A 99 -7.07 19.19 10.51
CA GLY A 99 -6.35 18.52 9.44
C GLY A 99 -7.24 17.56 8.64
N PRO A 100 -7.15 17.53 7.29
CA PRO A 100 -7.99 16.66 6.46
C PRO A 100 -7.75 15.15 6.73
N HIS A 101 -6.61 14.79 7.31
CA HIS A 101 -6.31 13.42 7.75
C HIS A 101 -7.28 12.89 8.82
N GLN A 102 -7.91 13.76 9.64
CA GLN A 102 -8.99 13.33 10.53
C GLN A 102 -10.27 12.99 9.76
N LYS A 103 -10.58 13.74 8.69
CA LYS A 103 -11.73 13.45 7.81
C LYS A 103 -11.52 12.17 6.98
N MET A 104 -10.27 11.84 6.66
CA MET A 104 -9.92 10.62 5.91
C MET A 104 -10.38 9.34 6.62
N TYR A 105 -10.36 9.31 7.95
CA TYR A 105 -10.91 8.18 8.73
C TYR A 105 -12.43 8.28 8.94
N GLN A 106 -13.02 9.47 8.79
CA GLN A 106 -14.46 9.71 8.97
C GLN A 106 -15.26 9.40 7.70
N ASN A 107 -14.68 9.56 6.52
CA ASN A 107 -15.37 9.32 5.25
C ASN A 107 -14.60 8.37 4.32
N PRO A 108 -14.70 7.05 4.56
CA PRO A 108 -14.06 6.06 3.70
C PRO A 108 -14.56 6.13 2.24
N GLU A 109 -15.80 6.54 1.98
CA GLU A 109 -16.37 6.68 0.63
C GLU A 109 -15.67 7.79 -0.19
N GLU A 110 -15.31 8.90 0.43
CA GLU A 110 -14.55 9.98 -0.24
C GLU A 110 -13.19 9.49 -0.71
N LEU A 111 -12.46 8.74 0.14
CA LEU A 111 -11.17 8.16 -0.23
C LEU A 111 -11.33 7.18 -1.40
N LYS A 112 -12.38 6.34 -1.35
CA LYS A 112 -12.68 5.38 -2.41
C LYS A 112 -13.04 6.06 -3.72
N ALA A 113 -13.83 7.14 -3.67
CA ALA A 113 -14.19 7.95 -4.83
C ALA A 113 -12.96 8.64 -5.45
N PHE A 114 -12.11 9.24 -4.61
CA PHE A 114 -10.86 9.86 -5.05
C PHE A 114 -9.94 8.88 -5.77
N ILE A 115 -9.71 7.69 -5.19
CA ILE A 115 -8.87 6.66 -5.81
C ILE A 115 -9.48 6.21 -7.15
N ARG A 116 -10.80 6.03 -7.22
CA ARG A 116 -11.49 5.64 -8.46
C ARG A 116 -11.33 6.69 -9.55
N GLU A 117 -11.47 7.97 -9.21
CA GLU A 117 -11.31 9.06 -10.18
C GLU A 117 -9.86 9.14 -10.67
N ALA A 118 -8.87 9.07 -9.76
CA ALA A 118 -7.46 9.05 -10.15
C ALA A 118 -7.14 7.89 -11.09
N VAL A 119 -7.64 6.68 -10.81
CA VAL A 119 -7.45 5.51 -11.70
C VAL A 119 -8.15 5.71 -13.04
N LYS A 120 -9.34 6.32 -13.07
CA LYS A 120 -10.06 6.62 -14.31
C LYS A 120 -9.26 7.61 -15.16
N THR A 121 -8.80 8.71 -14.59
CA THR A 121 -7.95 9.69 -15.30
C THR A 121 -6.73 9.01 -15.89
N HIS A 122 -5.97 8.25 -15.09
CA HIS A 122 -4.80 7.53 -15.59
C HIS A 122 -5.11 6.55 -16.72
N ARG A 123 -6.30 5.93 -16.76
CA ARG A 123 -6.72 5.07 -17.89
C ARG A 123 -7.01 5.87 -19.15
N GLU A 124 -7.67 7.01 -19.01
CA GLU A 124 -8.05 7.88 -20.13
C GLU A 124 -6.84 8.57 -20.76
N THR A 125 -5.83 8.91 -19.95
CA THR A 125 -4.64 9.65 -20.38
C THR A 125 -3.40 8.76 -20.56
N LEU A 126 -3.58 7.42 -20.54
CA LEU A 126 -2.47 6.46 -20.68
C LEU A 126 -1.91 6.51 -22.11
N ASP A 127 -0.61 6.75 -22.20
CA ASP A 127 0.20 6.45 -23.38
C ASP A 127 0.90 5.10 -23.17
N PRO A 128 0.52 4.02 -23.89
CA PRO A 128 1.13 2.70 -23.71
C PRO A 128 2.61 2.65 -24.04
N ASP A 129 3.09 3.52 -24.93
CA ASP A 129 4.50 3.55 -25.36
C ASP A 129 5.37 4.37 -24.40
N SER A 130 4.75 5.25 -23.62
CA SER A 130 5.41 6.09 -22.62
C SER A 130 4.56 6.28 -21.36
N PRO A 131 4.26 5.20 -20.60
CA PRO A 131 3.43 5.30 -19.41
C PRO A 131 4.15 6.14 -18.35
N ARG A 132 3.45 7.13 -17.79
CA ARG A 132 4.00 7.94 -16.70
C ARG A 132 4.08 7.08 -15.44
N ASP A 133 5.10 7.33 -14.62
CA ASP A 133 5.08 7.05 -13.18
C ASP A 133 4.26 5.80 -12.77
N PHE A 134 3.10 5.98 -12.12
CA PHE A 134 2.32 4.86 -11.58
C PHE A 134 1.35 4.27 -12.61
N GLU A 135 1.23 4.87 -13.79
CA GLU A 135 0.37 4.37 -14.88
C GLU A 135 0.86 3.04 -15.45
N ALA A 136 2.17 2.77 -15.34
CA ALA A 136 2.73 1.47 -15.72
C ALA A 136 2.08 0.29 -14.97
N TYR A 137 1.45 0.51 -13.81
CA TYR A 137 0.65 -0.52 -13.14
C TYR A 137 -0.58 -0.94 -13.93
N LEU A 138 -1.18 -0.05 -14.72
CA LEU A 138 -2.34 -0.40 -15.55
C LEU A 138 -1.95 -1.48 -16.56
N LEU A 139 -0.79 -1.33 -17.19
CA LEU A 139 -0.24 -2.31 -18.13
C LEU A 139 0.17 -3.63 -17.43
N GLU A 140 0.73 -3.56 -16.21
CA GLU A 140 1.15 -4.76 -15.50
C GLU A 140 -0.04 -5.60 -15.01
N ILE A 141 -1.14 -4.96 -14.58
CA ILE A 141 -2.34 -5.67 -14.11
C ILE A 141 -3.01 -6.43 -15.27
N GLU A 142 -2.93 -5.93 -16.50
CA GLU A 142 -3.45 -6.63 -17.68
C GLU A 142 -2.72 -7.94 -17.99
N LYS A 143 -1.44 -8.07 -17.62
CA LYS A 143 -0.65 -9.30 -17.82
C LYS A 143 -1.01 -10.45 -16.86
N VAL A 144 -1.71 -10.13 -15.77
CA VAL A 144 -2.07 -11.09 -14.71
C VAL A 144 -3.53 -11.53 -14.81
N ARG A 145 -4.28 -10.96 -15.75
CA ARG A 145 -5.68 -11.28 -16.03
C ARG A 145 -5.79 -12.37 -17.10
#